data_AF-A0A9E6BMP8-F1
#
_entry.id   AF-A0A9E6BMP8-F1
#
_cell.length_a   1.000
_cell.length_b   1.000
_cell.length_c   1.000
_cell.angle_alpha   90.00
_cell.angle_beta   90.00
_cell.angle_gamma   90.00
#
_symmetry.space_group_name_H-M   'P 1'
#
loop_
_entity.id
_entity.type
_entity.pdbx_description
1 polymer ?
#
loop_
_entity_poly.entity_id
_entity_poly.type
_entity_poly.pdbx_seq_one_letter_code
_entity_poly.pdbx_strand_id
1 'polypeptide(L)'
;MKSLLYATVSAIYLLAPGAVFAAEKTVRIEVTGLFCASCPYIAAKAITSVKSAKITDGFYDADRELAQFVVQFDDEVTTVQAIVQSPVEYGYPTTIVEQPPEKS
;
A
#
# COMPACT_ATOMS: atom_id res chain seq x y z
N MET A 1 -45.13 -53.13 1.61
CA MET A 1 -44.27 -53.57 0.49
C MET A 1 -43.82 -52.35 -0.29
N LYS A 2 -42.53 -52.31 -0.69
CA LYS A 2 -41.74 -51.22 -1.32
C LYS A 2 -41.08 -50.28 -0.31
N SER A 3 -39.97 -50.66 0.32
CA SER A 3 -38.58 -50.54 -0.19
C SER A 3 -38.25 -49.16 -0.75
N LEU A 4 -37.32 -48.44 -0.13
CA LEU A 4 -35.99 -48.20 -0.69
C LEU A 4 -35.18 -47.30 0.25
N LEU A 5 -34.01 -47.82 0.60
CA LEU A 5 -32.92 -47.12 1.29
C LEU A 5 -32.47 -45.92 0.46
N TYR A 6 -32.33 -44.75 1.08
CA TYR A 6 -31.43 -43.68 0.61
C TYR A 6 -30.83 -43.05 1.85
N ALA A 7 -29.68 -43.56 2.29
CA ALA A 7 -28.36 -43.12 1.85
C ALA A 7 -27.99 -41.77 2.49
N THR A 8 -27.16 -41.90 3.52
CA THR A 8 -26.43 -40.87 4.25
C THR A 8 -25.89 -39.78 3.33
N VAL A 9 -26.39 -38.55 3.44
CA VAL A 9 -25.71 -37.36 2.91
C VAL A 9 -24.93 -36.76 4.06
N SER A 10 -23.67 -37.18 4.19
CA SER A 10 -22.68 -36.51 5.03
C SER A 10 -22.39 -35.16 4.38
N ALA A 11 -22.86 -34.08 5.02
CA ALA A 11 -22.60 -32.72 4.57
C ALA A 11 -21.12 -32.41 4.80
N ILE A 12 -20.33 -32.53 3.73
CA ILE A 12 -18.93 -32.10 3.71
C ILE A 12 -18.95 -30.56 3.78
N TYR A 13 -18.66 -30.03 4.97
CA TYR A 13 -18.42 -28.61 5.16
C TYR A 13 -17.09 -28.29 4.47
N LEU A 14 -17.17 -27.80 3.23
CA LEU A 14 -16.04 -27.21 2.53
C LEU A 14 -15.58 -26.00 3.35
N LEU A 15 -14.53 -26.17 4.15
CA LEU A 15 -13.73 -25.04 4.61
C LEU A 15 -13.12 -24.42 3.35
N ALA A 16 -13.73 -23.34 2.87
CA ALA A 16 -13.10 -22.47 1.91
C ALA A 16 -11.80 -21.95 2.55
N PRO A 17 -10.61 -22.18 1.95
CA PRO A 17 -9.44 -21.45 2.36
C PRO A 17 -9.74 -19.97 2.10
N GLY A 18 -9.89 -19.19 3.18
CA GLY A 18 -9.90 -17.74 3.10
C GLY A 18 -8.59 -17.35 2.44
N ALA A 19 -8.69 -16.90 1.19
CA ALA A 19 -7.52 -16.50 0.44
C ALA A 19 -6.87 -15.33 1.20
N VAL A 20 -5.71 -15.60 1.79
CA VAL A 20 -4.77 -14.57 2.19
C VAL A 20 -4.21 -14.04 0.88
N PHE A 21 -4.95 -13.15 0.24
CA PHE A 21 -4.43 -12.35 -0.85
C PHE A 21 -3.60 -11.25 -0.20
N ALA A 22 -2.29 -11.24 -0.49
CA ALA A 22 -1.47 -10.04 -0.44
C ALA A 22 -2.27 -8.92 -1.11
N ALA A 23 -2.72 -7.94 -0.32
CA ALA A 23 -3.66 -6.96 -0.82
C ALA A 23 -2.85 -5.76 -1.28
N GLU A 24 -2.92 -5.42 -2.58
CA GLU A 24 -2.42 -4.13 -3.03
C GLU A 24 -3.04 -3.03 -2.17
N LYS A 25 -2.20 -2.31 -1.43
CA LYS A 25 -2.60 -1.22 -0.55
C LYS A 25 -2.14 0.10 -1.13
N THR A 26 -2.83 1.16 -0.72
CA THR A 26 -2.51 2.52 -1.13
C THR A 26 -2.33 3.39 0.10
N VAL A 27 -1.24 4.15 0.14
CA VAL A 27 -1.00 5.18 1.16
C VAL A 27 -0.86 6.54 0.47
N ARG A 28 -1.42 7.59 1.08
CA ARG A 28 -1.16 8.97 0.68
C ARG A 28 -0.18 9.61 1.64
N ILE A 29 0.93 10.12 1.11
CA ILE A 29 1.97 10.79 1.90
C ILE A 29 2.21 12.20 1.38
N GLU A 30 2.62 13.09 2.28
CA GLU A 30 3.09 14.44 1.97
C GLU A 30 4.57 14.55 2.31
N VAL A 31 5.35 15.00 1.34
CA VAL A 31 6.80 15.20 1.43
C VAL A 31 7.08 16.69 1.37
N THR A 32 7.80 17.21 2.34
CA THR A 32 8.15 18.64 2.45
C THR A 32 9.66 18.85 2.30
N GLY A 33 10.11 20.11 2.26
CA GLY A 33 11.53 20.46 2.16
C GLY A 33 12.08 20.38 0.73
N LEU A 34 11.23 20.56 -0.28
CA LEU A 34 11.58 20.46 -1.69
C LEU A 34 12.10 21.79 -2.25
N PHE A 35 13.14 22.35 -1.64
CA PHE A 35 13.69 23.70 -1.89
C PHE A 35 14.48 23.85 -3.22
N CYS A 36 14.60 22.79 -4.01
CA CYS A 36 15.45 22.77 -5.19
C CYS A 36 14.70 22.18 -6.40
N ALA A 37 15.08 22.59 -7.61
CA ALA A 37 14.40 22.19 -8.84
C ALA A 37 14.35 20.66 -9.05
N SER A 38 15.36 19.92 -8.56
CA SER A 38 15.42 18.45 -8.65
C SER A 38 14.83 17.75 -7.43
N CYS A 39 14.55 18.46 -6.35
CA CYS A 39 14.13 17.86 -5.07
C CYS A 39 12.87 16.99 -5.21
N PRO A 40 11.79 17.41 -5.92
CA PRO A 40 10.60 16.57 -6.09
C PRO A 40 10.90 15.25 -6.80
N TYR A 41 11.81 15.28 -7.78
CA TYR A 41 12.22 14.08 -8.50
C TYR A 41 13.02 13.12 -7.60
N ILE A 42 13.94 13.64 -6.77
CA ILE A 42 14.71 12.82 -5.84
C ILE A 42 13.79 12.19 -4.80
N ALA A 43 12.84 12.93 -4.25
CA ALA A 43 11.83 12.39 -3.33
C ALA A 43 11.01 11.27 -3.98
N ALA A 44 10.51 11.48 -5.20
CA ALA A 44 9.78 10.44 -5.94
C ALA A 44 10.65 9.20 -6.23
N LYS A 45 11.94 9.40 -6.51
CA LYS A 45 12.91 8.31 -6.68
C LYS A 45 13.18 7.54 -5.40
N ALA A 46 13.25 8.22 -4.27
CA ALA A 46 13.39 7.56 -2.97
C ALA A 46 12.18 6.64 -2.70
N ILE A 47 10.96 7.14 -2.91
CA ILE A 47 9.72 6.35 -2.76
C ILE A 47 9.73 5.12 -3.66
N THR A 48 10.02 5.30 -4.95
CA THR A 48 9.98 4.21 -5.95
C THR A 48 11.20 3.27 -5.89
N SER A 49 12.18 3.57 -5.05
CA SER A 49 13.28 2.64 -4.74
C SER A 49 12.86 1.53 -3.78
N VAL A 50 11.79 1.75 -3.01
CA VAL A 50 11.20 0.74 -2.12
C VAL A 50 10.57 -0.36 -2.96
N LYS A 51 10.89 -1.63 -2.63
CA LYS A 51 10.36 -2.79 -3.34
C LYS A 51 8.82 -2.79 -3.32
N SER A 52 8.20 -3.07 -4.47
CA SER A 52 6.75 -3.03 -4.73
C SER A 52 6.10 -1.64 -4.72
N ALA A 53 6.78 -0.58 -4.28
CA ALA A 53 6.20 0.74 -4.20
C ALA A 53 6.11 1.40 -5.58
N LYS A 54 4.92 1.90 -5.93
CA LYS A 54 4.64 2.60 -7.17
C LYS A 54 3.83 3.86 -6.88
N ILE A 55 4.32 5.01 -7.34
CA ILE A 55 3.55 6.24 -7.34
C ILE A 55 2.50 6.14 -8.44
N THR A 56 1.22 6.23 -8.09
CA THR A 56 0.08 6.12 -9.03
C THR A 56 -0.56 7.48 -9.32
N ASP A 57 -0.44 8.42 -8.40
CA ASP A 57 -0.98 9.78 -8.53
C ASP A 57 -0.23 10.72 -7.57
N GLY A 58 -0.42 12.03 -7.73
CA GLY A 58 0.18 13.02 -6.86
C GLY A 58 0.19 14.43 -7.45
N PHE A 59 0.67 15.38 -6.66
CA PHE A 59 0.92 16.73 -7.11
C PHE A 59 2.18 17.31 -6.45
N TYR A 60 2.73 18.34 -7.07
CA TYR A 60 3.79 19.16 -6.52
C TYR A 60 3.29 20.60 -6.40
N ASP A 61 3.48 21.19 -5.22
CA ASP A 61 3.22 22.59 -4.93
C ASP A 61 4.56 23.29 -4.73
N ALA A 62 4.96 24.06 -5.75
CA ALA A 62 6.25 24.75 -5.75
C ALA A 62 6.30 25.91 -4.75
N ASP A 63 5.17 26.60 -4.53
CA ASP A 63 5.10 27.75 -3.61
C ASP A 63 5.21 27.30 -2.15
N ARG A 64 4.79 26.06 -1.87
CA ARG A 64 4.84 25.44 -0.54
C ARG A 64 5.98 24.44 -0.35
N GLU A 65 6.80 24.24 -1.39
CA GLU A 65 7.97 23.37 -1.36
C GLU A 65 7.64 21.95 -0.88
N LEU A 66 6.48 21.44 -1.31
CA LEU A 66 5.95 20.14 -0.91
C LEU A 66 5.31 19.38 -2.07
N ALA A 67 5.24 18.06 -1.95
CA ALA A 67 4.54 17.19 -2.87
C ALA A 67 3.68 16.18 -2.10
N GLN A 68 2.52 15.83 -2.66
CA GLN A 68 1.76 14.68 -2.20
C GLN A 68 1.85 13.54 -3.20
N PHE A 69 2.04 12.33 -2.69
CA PHE A 69 2.13 11.12 -3.49
C PHE A 69 1.10 10.09 -3.02
N VAL A 70 0.40 9.50 -3.98
CA VAL A 70 -0.40 8.28 -3.79
C VAL A 70 0.49 7.12 -4.18
N VAL A 71 0.78 6.26 -3.21
CA VAL A 71 1.72 5.15 -3.36
C VAL A 71 0.97 3.84 -3.21
N GLN A 72 0.91 3.06 -4.29
CA GLN A 72 0.45 1.69 -4.28
C GLN A 72 1.62 0.76 -3.92
N PHE A 73 1.37 -0.26 -3.10
CA PHE A 73 2.38 -1.24 -2.70
C PHE A 73 1.76 -2.58 -2.32
N ASP A 74 2.58 -3.63 -2.31
CA ASP A 74 2.23 -4.95 -1.80
C ASP A 74 2.58 -5.00 -0.30
N ASP A 75 1.57 -5.23 0.54
CA ASP A 75 1.69 -5.18 1.99
C ASP A 75 2.31 -6.44 2.62
N GLU A 76 2.51 -7.49 1.83
CA GLU A 76 3.36 -8.63 2.20
C GLU A 76 4.85 -8.38 1.88
N VAL A 77 5.15 -7.40 1.02
CA VAL A 77 6.51 -7.09 0.56
C VAL A 77 7.12 -5.88 1.27
N THR A 78 6.32 -4.87 1.59
CA THR A 78 6.79 -3.64 2.25
C THR A 78 5.76 -3.07 3.21
N THR A 79 6.15 -2.07 4.00
CA THR A 79 5.28 -1.41 4.98
C THR A 79 5.12 0.08 4.66
N VAL A 80 4.04 0.69 5.16
CA VAL A 80 3.84 2.15 5.09
C VAL A 80 5.02 2.90 5.71
N GLN A 81 5.55 2.43 6.85
CA GLN A 81 6.72 3.03 7.47
C GLN A 81 7.95 2.99 6.57
N ALA A 82 8.23 1.89 5.88
CA ALA A 82 9.36 1.81 4.94
C ALA A 82 9.21 2.83 3.79
N ILE A 83 7.99 2.98 3.26
CA ILE A 83 7.69 3.99 2.23
C ILE A 83 7.92 5.41 2.78
N VAL A 84 7.42 5.72 3.98
CA VAL A 84 7.56 7.05 4.62
C VAL A 84 9.01 7.37 5.00
N GLN A 85 9.81 6.37 5.42
CA GLN A 85 11.21 6.60 5.76
C GLN A 85 12.07 6.82 4.51
N SER A 86 11.69 6.29 3.35
CA SER A 86 12.52 6.39 2.16
C SER A 86 12.89 7.83 1.76
N PRO A 87 12.02 8.86 1.76
CA PRO A 87 12.43 10.23 1.46
C PRO A 87 13.10 10.91 2.65
N VAL A 88 12.80 10.48 3.88
CA VAL A 88 13.41 11.01 5.11
C VAL A 88 14.92 10.74 5.13
N GLU A 89 15.35 9.57 4.65
CA GLU A 89 16.78 9.24 4.48
C GLU A 89 17.53 10.19 3.54
N TYR A 90 16.82 10.87 2.64
CA TYR A 90 17.36 11.89 1.73
C TYR A 90 17.17 13.33 2.26
N GLY A 91 16.66 13.47 3.49
CA GLY A 91 16.41 14.77 4.11
C GLY A 91 15.07 15.40 3.75
N TYR A 92 14.09 14.62 3.26
CA TYR A 92 12.74 15.10 2.97
C TYR A 92 11.74 14.62 4.02
N PRO A 93 11.35 15.48 5.00
CA PRO A 93 10.37 15.11 6.01
C PRO A 93 9.06 14.68 5.35
N THR A 94 8.57 13.51 5.76
CA THR A 94 7.41 12.87 5.14
C THR A 94 6.37 12.55 6.21
N THR A 95 5.11 12.88 5.93
CA THR A 95 3.96 12.59 6.79
C THR A 95 2.92 11.77 6.05
N ILE A 96 2.12 11.00 6.78
CA ILE A 96 1.00 10.25 6.19
C ILE A 96 -0.23 11.14 6.23
N VAL A 97 -0.85 11.34 5.07
CA VAL A 97 -2.10 12.08 4.91
C VAL A 97 -3.29 11.12 4.99
N GLU A 98 -3.12 9.90 4.47
CA GLU A 98 -4.14 8.85 4.48
C GLU A 98 -3.47 7.48 4.56
N GLN A 99 -3.85 6.68 5.56
CA GLN A 99 -3.38 5.31 5.72
C GLN A 99 -4.33 4.32 5.06
N PRO A 100 -3.80 3.23 4.46
CA PRO A 100 -4.65 2.12 4.04
C PRO A 100 -5.35 1.49 5.26
N PRO A 101 -6.56 0.93 5.09
CA PRO A 101 -7.27 0.27 6.18
C PRO A 101 -6.42 -0.86 6.79
N GLU A 102 -6.25 -0.81 8.11
CA GLU A 102 -5.53 -1.83 8.86
C GLU A 102 -6.36 -3.11 8.92
N LYS A 103 -5.72 -4.25 8.70
CA LYS A 103 -6.40 -5.56 8.71
C LYS A 103 -6.73 -5.89 10.17
N SER A 104 -8.02 -6.01 10.47
CA SER A 104 -8.57 -6.36 11.80
C SER A 104 -8.26 -7.79 12.22
#